data_AF-E6W4J5-F1
#
_entry.id   AF-E6W4J5-F1
#
_cell.length_a   1.000
_cell.length_b   1.000
_cell.length_c   1.000
_cell.angle_alpha   90.00
_cell.angle_beta   90.00
_cell.angle_gamma   90.00
#
_symmetry.space_group_name_H-M   'P 1'
#
loop_
_entity.id
_entity.type
_entity.pdbx_description
1 polymer ?
#
loop_
_entity_poly.entity_id
_entity_poly.type
_entity_poly.pdbx_seq_one_letter_code
_entity_poly.pdbx_strand_id
1 'polypeptide(L)'
;MAITKRQWGNILLNMLGLRSGATPDDIGSAASYAMDCGVTASIPFPPSIPENWDTLLHGTIKHMQEFPGYQSRYLLIVKPSSSTNFEYQDCFPKCSTKPTEVLASISLDNTPEELVQWVVDRIPSE
;
A
#
# COMPACT_ATOMS: atom_id res chain seq x y z
N MET A 1 -6.14 -12.25 4.17
CA MET A 1 -7.53 -11.77 4.40
C MET A 1 -7.98 -10.96 3.19
N ALA A 2 -9.24 -11.10 2.74
CA ALA A 2 -9.69 -10.44 1.52
C ALA A 2 -10.31 -9.06 1.82
N ILE A 3 -9.88 -8.02 1.10
CA ILE A 3 -10.58 -6.72 1.07
C ILE A 3 -11.95 -6.86 0.39
N THR A 4 -12.88 -5.98 0.72
CA THR A 4 -14.19 -5.90 0.06
C THR A 4 -14.10 -5.16 -1.28
N LYS A 5 -15.11 -5.34 -2.15
CA LYS A 5 -15.20 -4.56 -3.41
C LYS A 5 -15.25 -3.05 -3.20
N ARG A 6 -15.78 -2.59 -2.05
CA ARG A 6 -15.84 -1.18 -1.70
C ARG A 6 -14.47 -0.63 -1.30
N GLN A 7 -13.76 -1.35 -0.43
CA GLN A 7 -12.37 -1.03 -0.09
C GLN A 7 -11.50 -1.00 -1.35
N TRP A 8 -11.70 -1.94 -2.26
CA TRP A 8 -11.03 -1.95 -3.56
C TRP A 8 -11.35 -0.71 -4.40
N GLY A 9 -12.63 -0.35 -4.52
CA GLY A 9 -13.02 0.90 -5.17
C GLY A 9 -12.35 2.13 -4.54
N ASN A 10 -12.26 2.17 -3.21
CA ASN A 10 -11.61 3.27 -2.49
C ASN A 10 -10.10 3.31 -2.68
N ILE A 11 -9.42 2.16 -2.81
CA ILE A 11 -8.01 2.09 -3.21
C ILE A 11 -7.81 2.76 -4.57
N LEU A 12 -8.64 2.40 -5.55
CA LEU A 12 -8.53 2.90 -6.92
C LEU A 12 -8.86 4.39 -7.03
N LEU A 13 -9.96 4.84 -6.41
CA LEU A 13 -10.40 6.25 -6.48
C LEU A 13 -9.41 7.19 -5.80
N ASN A 14 -8.85 6.78 -4.66
CA ASN A 14 -7.93 7.59 -3.89
C ASN A 14 -6.46 7.36 -4.27
N MET A 15 -6.18 6.43 -5.19
CA MET A 15 -4.83 6.04 -5.59
C MET A 15 -3.98 5.70 -4.36
N LEU A 16 -4.45 4.77 -3.54
CA LEU A 16 -3.79 4.46 -2.27
C LEU A 16 -2.50 3.66 -2.49
N GLY A 17 -1.49 3.93 -1.67
CA GLY A 17 -0.25 3.17 -1.66
C GLY A 17 0.32 2.96 -0.26
N LEU A 18 1.32 2.07 -0.18
CA LEU A 18 2.10 1.81 1.03
C LEU A 18 3.48 2.43 0.93
N ARG A 19 3.99 2.95 2.04
CA ARG A 19 5.33 3.55 2.12
C ARG A 19 5.97 3.25 3.47
N SER A 20 7.28 3.04 3.46
CA SER A 20 8.10 3.05 4.67
C SER A 20 8.67 4.46 4.89
N GLY A 21 8.25 5.12 5.97
CA GLY A 21 8.60 6.49 6.32
C GLY A 21 9.48 6.61 7.57
N ALA A 22 10.26 7.68 7.67
CA ALA A 22 11.06 7.97 8.87
C ALA A 22 10.21 8.53 10.02
N THR A 23 9.10 9.18 9.72
CA THR A 23 8.14 9.73 10.68
C THR A 23 6.71 9.31 10.30
N PRO A 24 5.74 9.42 11.23
CA PRO A 24 4.32 9.10 10.99
C PRO A 24 3.64 9.87 9.84
N ASP A 25 4.25 10.96 9.37
CA ASP A 25 3.75 11.94 8.40
C ASP A 25 4.70 12.16 7.20
N ASP A 26 5.66 11.25 6.98
CA ASP A 26 6.71 11.40 5.96
C ASP A 26 6.20 11.30 4.51
N ILE A 27 6.00 12.48 3.90
CA ILE A 27 5.76 12.69 2.45
C ILE A 27 7.02 13.15 1.70
N GLY A 28 8.21 13.03 2.31
CA GLY A 28 9.45 13.63 1.81
C GLY A 28 10.00 12.99 0.53
N SER A 29 9.74 11.69 0.33
CA SER A 29 10.18 10.95 -0.86
C SER A 29 9.01 10.46 -1.70
N ALA A 30 9.28 10.23 -2.98
CA ALA A 30 8.28 9.80 -3.95
C ALA A 30 8.17 8.28 -4.09
N ALA A 31 8.98 7.51 -3.37
CA ALA A 31 8.93 6.06 -3.42
C ALA A 31 7.77 5.52 -2.57
N SER A 32 6.86 4.79 -3.21
CA SER A 32 5.77 4.04 -2.57
C SER A 32 5.45 2.78 -3.38
N TYR A 33 4.53 1.97 -2.86
CA TYR A 33 4.00 0.77 -3.48
C TYR A 33 2.51 0.98 -3.73
N ALA A 34 2.10 1.04 -5.00
CA ALA A 34 0.73 1.33 -5.40
C ALA A 34 -0.19 0.13 -5.14
N MET A 35 -1.18 0.29 -4.27
CA MET A 35 -2.10 -0.80 -3.94
C MET A 35 -3.12 -1.07 -5.05
N ASP A 36 -3.17 -0.24 -6.09
CA ASP A 36 -4.03 -0.42 -7.27
C ASP A 36 -3.61 -1.58 -8.19
N CYS A 37 -2.50 -2.26 -7.90
CA CYS A 37 -1.98 -3.40 -8.67
C CYS A 37 -1.82 -3.10 -10.17
N GLY A 38 -1.57 -1.84 -10.55
CA GLY A 38 -1.46 -1.46 -11.96
C GLY A 38 -2.79 -1.46 -12.72
N VAL A 39 -3.91 -1.53 -12.00
CA VAL A 39 -5.24 -1.42 -12.60
C VAL A 39 -5.52 0.05 -12.91
N THR A 40 -5.55 0.38 -14.20
CA THR A 40 -5.88 1.74 -14.65
C THR A 40 -7.39 1.96 -14.66
N ALA A 41 -7.83 3.22 -14.46
CA ALA A 41 -9.24 3.65 -14.40
C ALA A 41 -10.08 3.40 -15.68
N SER A 42 -9.51 2.75 -16.70
CA SER A 42 -10.16 2.39 -17.97
C SER A 42 -10.97 1.08 -17.91
N ILE A 43 -11.06 0.42 -16.75
CA ILE A 43 -11.82 -0.82 -16.53
C ILE A 43 -13.18 -0.50 -15.85
N PRO A 44 -14.30 -1.20 -16.16
CA PRO A 44 -15.58 -1.00 -15.46
C PRO A 44 -15.41 -1.01 -13.94
N PHE A 45 -15.97 0.00 -13.28
CA PHE A 45 -15.69 0.30 -11.88
C PHE A 45 -16.78 -0.24 -10.91
N PRO A 46 -16.39 -0.87 -9.77
CA PRO A 46 -15.03 -1.32 -9.45
C PRO A 46 -14.68 -2.61 -10.21
N PRO A 47 -13.46 -2.73 -10.77
CA PRO A 47 -13.00 -3.97 -11.37
C PRO A 47 -12.92 -5.09 -10.32
N SER A 48 -12.82 -6.33 -10.76
CA SER A 48 -12.56 -7.46 -9.84
C SER A 48 -11.29 -7.21 -9.04
N ILE A 49 -11.31 -7.59 -7.75
CA ILE A 49 -10.13 -7.56 -6.90
C ILE A 49 -9.11 -8.56 -7.48
N PRO A 50 -7.83 -8.19 -7.64
CA PRO A 50 -6.81 -9.12 -8.12
C PRO A 50 -6.70 -10.36 -7.23
N GLU A 51 -6.63 -11.55 -7.81
CA GLU A 51 -6.56 -12.83 -7.08
C GLU A 51 -5.31 -12.92 -6.18
N ASN A 52 -4.23 -12.26 -6.57
CA ASN A 52 -2.98 -12.21 -5.83
C ASN A 52 -2.84 -11.02 -4.88
N TRP A 53 -3.89 -10.22 -4.65
CA TRP A 53 -3.81 -9.01 -3.82
C TRP A 53 -3.25 -9.27 -2.43
N ASP A 54 -3.70 -10.36 -1.78
CA ASP A 54 -3.23 -10.75 -0.45
C ASP A 54 -1.73 -11.12 -0.45
N THR A 55 -1.28 -11.85 -1.49
CA THR A 55 0.15 -12.16 -1.69
C THR A 55 0.98 -10.88 -1.84
N LEU A 56 0.49 -9.93 -2.64
CA LEU A 56 1.18 -8.66 -2.87
C LEU A 56 1.30 -7.82 -1.60
N LEU A 57 0.26 -7.81 -0.75
CA LEU A 57 0.29 -7.12 0.54
C LEU A 57 1.33 -7.73 1.48
N HIS A 58 1.30 -9.06 1.65
CA HIS A 58 2.28 -9.75 2.50
C HIS A 58 3.70 -9.56 2.00
N GLY A 59 3.94 -9.73 0.70
CA GLY A 59 5.27 -9.56 0.11
C GLY A 59 5.77 -8.14 0.24
N THR A 60 4.90 -7.13 0.07
CA THR A 60 5.27 -5.71 0.25
C THR A 60 5.66 -5.41 1.70
N ILE A 61 4.88 -5.89 2.69
CA ILE A 61 5.20 -5.67 4.11
C ILE A 61 6.51 -6.37 4.48
N LYS A 62 6.67 -7.63 4.08
CA LYS A 62 7.90 -8.39 4.30
C LYS A 62 9.10 -7.66 3.71
N HIS A 63 8.99 -7.19 2.46
CA HIS A 63 10.06 -6.47 1.78
C HIS A 63 10.44 -5.17 2.52
N MET A 64 9.47 -4.44 3.08
CA MET A 64 9.76 -3.26 3.91
C MET A 64 10.51 -3.60 5.20
N GLN A 65 10.20 -4.73 5.84
CA GLN A 65 10.87 -5.19 7.06
C GLN A 65 12.24 -5.84 6.82
N GLU A 66 12.57 -6.20 5.58
CA GLU A 66 13.91 -6.68 5.24
C GLU A 66 14.94 -5.53 5.14
N PHE A 67 14.50 -4.28 5.04
CA PHE A 67 15.41 -3.13 4.99
C PHE A 67 16.10 -2.88 6.33
N PRO A 68 17.42 -2.58 6.34
CA PRO A 68 18.14 -2.23 7.55
C PRO A 68 17.48 -1.06 8.31
N GLY A 69 17.25 -1.26 9.61
CA GLY A 69 16.69 -0.24 10.51
C GLY A 69 15.17 -0.08 10.43
N TYR A 70 14.44 -1.01 9.81
CA TYR A 70 12.97 -0.95 9.71
C TYR A 70 12.26 -0.73 11.05
N GLN A 71 12.82 -1.21 12.17
CA GLN A 71 12.26 -1.06 13.51
C GLN A 71 12.09 0.40 13.94
N SER A 72 12.87 1.31 13.34
CA SER A 72 12.77 2.76 13.58
C SER A 72 11.84 3.48 12.60
N ARG A 73 11.17 2.75 11.71
CA ARG A 73 10.37 3.32 10.62
C ARG A 73 8.87 3.09 10.83
N TYR A 74 8.08 3.76 10.01
CA TYR A 74 6.63 3.68 10.02
C TYR A 74 6.11 3.10 8.70
N LEU A 75 5.08 2.27 8.77
CA LEU A 75 4.26 1.87 7.64
C LEU A 75 3.20 2.95 7.46
N LEU A 76 3.15 3.53 6.28
CA LEU A 76 2.27 4.63 5.93
C LEU A 76 1.31 4.19 4.83
N ILE A 77 0.03 4.52 4.98
CA ILE A 77 -0.93 4.54 3.86
C ILE A 77 -0.91 5.96 3.29
N VAL A 78 -0.54 6.09 2.03
CA VAL A 78 -0.33 7.39 1.36
C VAL A 78 -1.22 7.56 0.14
N LYS A 79 -1.43 8.81 -0.27
CA LYS A 79 -2.01 9.16 -1.57
C LYS A 79 -1.43 10.47 -2.13
N PRO A 80 -1.38 10.64 -3.45
CA PRO A 80 -1.63 9.61 -4.48
C PRO A 80 -0.43 8.66 -4.64
N SER A 81 -0.70 7.43 -5.08
CA SER A 81 0.27 6.40 -5.42
C SER A 81 -0.35 5.41 -6.41
N SER A 82 0.02 5.53 -7.68
CA SER A 82 -0.44 4.65 -8.76
C SER A 82 0.72 4.29 -9.68
N SER A 83 0.82 3.02 -10.08
CA SER A 83 1.88 2.54 -10.96
C SER A 83 1.54 1.18 -11.56
N THR A 84 2.04 0.93 -12.77
CA THR A 84 1.99 -0.38 -13.43
C THR A 84 3.33 -1.12 -13.39
N ASN A 85 4.36 -0.55 -12.75
CA ASN A 85 5.72 -1.09 -12.75
C ASN A 85 5.98 -2.05 -11.59
N PHE A 86 5.91 -3.35 -11.84
CA PHE A 86 6.25 -4.41 -10.89
C PHE A 86 7.77 -4.66 -10.88
N GLU A 87 8.51 -3.92 -10.05
CA GLU A 87 9.97 -4.05 -9.94
C GLU A 87 10.41 -5.21 -9.03
N TYR A 88 9.62 -5.51 -8.00
CA TYR A 88 9.93 -6.55 -7.02
C TYR A 88 8.87 -7.65 -7.09
N GLN A 89 9.33 -8.89 -7.18
CA GLN A 89 8.44 -10.06 -7.18
C GLN A 89 7.60 -10.09 -5.91
N ASP A 90 6.34 -10.50 -6.04
CA ASP A 90 5.38 -10.61 -4.94
C ASP A 90 5.10 -9.30 -4.17
N CYS A 91 5.49 -8.14 -4.72
CA CYS A 91 5.17 -6.83 -4.16
C CYS A 91 4.22 -6.06 -5.07
N PHE A 92 3.46 -5.14 -4.47
CA PHE A 92 2.69 -4.16 -5.23
C PHE A 92 3.61 -3.35 -6.18
N PRO A 93 3.08 -2.79 -7.29
CA PRO A 93 3.85 -1.96 -8.21
C PRO A 93 4.57 -0.81 -7.51
N LYS A 94 5.84 -0.60 -7.85
CA LYS A 94 6.60 0.53 -7.32
C LYS A 94 6.13 1.80 -8.01
N CYS A 95 5.78 2.80 -7.21
CA CYS A 95 5.40 4.13 -7.65
C CYS A 95 6.52 5.13 -7.34
N SER A 96 6.75 6.06 -8.26
CA SER A 96 7.69 7.18 -8.10
C SER A 96 6.97 8.53 -8.10
N THR A 97 5.64 8.53 -7.92
CA THR A 97 4.84 9.73 -7.76
C THR A 97 4.93 10.19 -6.33
N LYS A 98 5.21 11.49 -6.12
CA LYS A 98 5.29 12.05 -4.78
C LYS A 98 3.90 12.03 -4.11
N PRO A 99 3.72 11.32 -2.98
CA PRO A 99 2.47 11.40 -2.23
C PRO A 99 2.31 12.81 -1.64
N THR A 100 1.07 13.24 -1.51
CA THR A 100 0.72 14.56 -0.95
C THR A 100 0.15 14.45 0.46
N GLU A 101 -0.29 13.25 0.87
CA GLU A 101 -0.97 13.02 2.14
C GLU A 101 -0.62 11.63 2.69
N VAL A 102 -0.50 11.55 4.02
CA VAL A 102 -0.50 10.30 4.79
C VAL A 102 -1.86 10.16 5.45
N LEU A 103 -2.58 9.07 5.17
CA LEU A 103 -3.90 8.79 5.74
C LEU A 103 -3.84 8.15 7.11
N ALA A 104 -2.86 7.26 7.29
CA ALA A 104 -2.68 6.50 8.52
C ALA A 104 -1.23 6.02 8.60
N SER A 105 -0.75 5.82 9.82
CA SER A 105 0.57 5.26 10.08
C SER A 105 0.58 4.33 11.30
N ILE A 106 1.50 3.37 11.27
CA ILE A 106 1.81 2.45 12.36
C ILE A 106 3.32 2.16 12.36
N SER A 107 3.90 1.79 13.51
CA SER A 107 5.31 1.37 13.55
C SER A 107 5.52 0.12 12.70
N LEU A 108 6.62 0.05 11.94
CA LEU A 108 7.02 -1.14 11.18
C LEU A 108 7.59 -2.26 12.07
N ASP A 109 7.78 -2.02 13.37
CA ASP A 109 8.26 -3.00 14.34
C ASP A 109 7.18 -3.99 14.85
N ASN A 110 5.95 -3.87 14.32
CA ASN A 110 4.88 -4.85 14.57
C ASN A 110 5.09 -6.13 13.75
N THR A 111 4.39 -7.21 14.11
CA THR A 111 4.44 -8.46 13.35
C THR A 111 3.88 -8.26 11.93
N PRO A 112 4.33 -9.05 10.93
CA PRO A 112 3.78 -8.98 9.58
C PRO A 112 2.26 -9.09 9.55
N GLU A 113 1.70 -10.00 10.35
CA GLU A 113 0.26 -10.25 10.41
C GLU A 113 -0.51 -9.06 11.00
N GLU A 114 0.02 -8.40 12.03
CA GLU A 114 -0.55 -7.16 12.58
C GLU A 114 -0.53 -6.03 11.56
N LEU A 115 0.56 -5.90 10.80
CA LEU A 115 0.69 -4.89 9.75
C LEU A 115 -0.29 -5.14 8.60
N VAL A 116 -0.42 -6.39 8.15
CA VAL A 116 -1.38 -6.80 7.11
C VAL A 116 -2.80 -6.47 7.55
N GLN A 117 -3.16 -6.89 8.77
CA GLN A 117 -4.49 -6.63 9.34
C GLN A 117 -4.75 -5.12 9.43
N TRP A 118 -3.79 -4.36 9.94
CA TRP A 118 -3.89 -2.91 10.07
C TRP A 118 -4.09 -2.22 8.71
N VAL A 119 -3.40 -2.65 7.65
CA VAL A 119 -3.62 -2.09 6.30
C VAL A 119 -5.07 -2.31 5.86
N VAL A 120 -5.58 -3.53 6.01
CA VAL A 120 -6.96 -3.88 5.63
C VAL A 120 -7.98 -3.04 6.40
N ASP A 121 -7.80 -2.87 7.71
CA ASP A 121 -8.72 -2.13 8.58
C ASP A 121 -8.69 -0.61 8.34
N ARG A 122 -7.63 -0.09 7.71
CA ARG A 122 -7.46 1.34 7.43
C ARG A 122 -7.81 1.74 6.01
N ILE A 123 -8.16 0.79 5.14
CA ILE A 123 -8.78 1.12 3.85
C ILE A 123 -10.24 1.47 4.10
N PRO A 124 -10.71 2.68 3.73
CA PRO A 124 -12.09 3.09 3.95
C PRO A 124 -13.10 2.09 3.38
N SER A 125 -14.13 1.78 4.15
CA SER A 125 -15.18 0.82 3.79
C SER A 125 -16.60 1.39 3.81
N GLU A 126 -16.77 2.68 4.15
CA GLU A 126 -18.07 3.36 4.19
C GLU A 126 -18.20 4.40 3.06
#